data_AF-A0A8X6IAM1-F1
#
_entry.id   AF-A0A8X6IAM1-F1
#
_cell.length_a   1.000
_cell.length_b   1.000
_cell.length_c   1.000
_cell.angle_alpha   90.00
_cell.angle_beta   90.00
_cell.angle_gamma   90.00
#
_symmetry.space_group_name_H-M   'P 1'
#
loop_
_entity.id
_entity.type
_entity.pdbx_description
1 polymer ?
#
loop_
_entity_poly.entity_id
_entity_poly.type
_entity_poly.pdbx_seq_one_letter_code
_entity_poly.pdbx_strand_id
1 'polypeptide(L)'
;MTIREVGEKSRELFGGEEMVGLPVETFFLMHRPRVAFTWDNIYILQKVVVELECLNSHFTKHNIVDRRNSASTRNLLLKGQMRLIEEWDAIIYLCVPLLSNLQEMQEVGLYLTDLCLHDSSREIVLAGWQHGARLEISYEKQEERSKKLEQNLKKADEWKQKGDDLLYSMIPKAVALRLRNGEDAIETCESFDDVTVLFGEIVEFSELCARLTAMEAVTCINDVFSLFDKVTDSYNVFKVETVGQVYMLVSGAPERRPDHAQNVARAALDMCAQVSKMTTSDGEKVLVRIGMHSGPVAAGVVGLKMPRYCLFGDTVNTAARMQSHGEPGKIHISESSQKHLLKDDFITEPRGSMKIKGKGQMNTYWLLGLKKEDVVE
;
A
#
# COMPACT_ATOMS: atom_id res chain seq x y z
N MET A 1 -2.10 -26.17 -67.90
CA MET A 1 -2.75 -27.26 -67.13
C MET A 1 -4.24 -27.01 -67.07
N THR A 2 -5.07 -27.99 -67.39
CA THR A 2 -6.52 -27.86 -67.27
C THR A 2 -7.08 -28.82 -66.24
N ILE A 3 -8.14 -28.40 -65.55
CA ILE A 3 -8.82 -29.23 -64.55
C ILE A 3 -9.71 -30.23 -65.29
N ARG A 4 -9.49 -31.54 -65.06
CA ARG A 4 -10.34 -32.59 -65.63
C ARG A 4 -11.55 -32.92 -64.78
N GLU A 5 -11.36 -33.01 -63.46
CA GLU A 5 -12.42 -33.31 -62.50
C GLU A 5 -12.16 -32.54 -61.20
N VAL A 6 -13.23 -32.29 -60.44
CA VAL A 6 -13.22 -31.58 -59.15
C VAL A 6 -14.18 -32.26 -58.19
N GLY A 7 -13.78 -32.36 -56.92
CA GLY A 7 -14.67 -32.84 -55.85
C GLY A 7 -15.90 -31.95 -55.70
N GLU A 8 -17.01 -32.54 -55.27
CA GLU A 8 -18.31 -31.86 -55.18
C GLU A 8 -18.24 -30.57 -54.36
N LYS A 9 -17.62 -30.63 -53.17
CA LYS A 9 -17.52 -29.46 -52.28
C LYS A 9 -16.60 -28.36 -52.83
N SER A 10 -15.52 -28.74 -53.51
CA SER A 10 -14.65 -27.76 -54.17
C SER A 10 -15.42 -27.00 -55.26
N ARG A 11 -16.33 -27.66 -55.99
CA ARG A 11 -17.21 -27.00 -56.98
C ARG A 11 -18.17 -26.00 -56.32
N GLU A 12 -18.72 -26.34 -55.15
CA GLU A 12 -19.58 -25.45 -54.38
C GLU A 12 -18.83 -24.20 -53.87
N LEU A 13 -17.58 -24.35 -53.42
CA LEU A 13 -16.75 -23.24 -52.91
C LEU A 13 -16.52 -22.11 -53.95
N PHE A 14 -16.52 -22.46 -55.24
CA PHE A 14 -16.42 -21.53 -56.37
C PHE A 14 -17.78 -21.20 -56.99
N GLY A 15 -18.89 -21.34 -56.26
CA GLY A 15 -20.20 -20.85 -56.68
C GLY A 15 -20.88 -21.67 -57.79
N GLY A 16 -20.42 -22.90 -58.04
CA GLY A 16 -21.01 -23.78 -59.06
C GLY A 16 -20.57 -23.46 -60.50
N GLU A 17 -19.57 -22.59 -60.70
CA GLU A 17 -18.95 -22.40 -62.02
C GLU A 17 -18.31 -23.71 -62.52
N GLU A 18 -18.38 -23.94 -63.83
CA GLU A 18 -17.84 -25.13 -64.47
C GLU A 18 -16.31 -25.03 -64.54
N MET A 19 -15.64 -25.41 -63.44
CA MET A 19 -14.17 -25.41 -63.34
C MET A 19 -13.51 -26.39 -64.33
N VAL A 20 -14.26 -27.37 -64.82
CA VAL A 20 -13.78 -28.43 -65.70
C VAL A 20 -13.44 -27.84 -67.07
N GLY A 21 -12.23 -28.11 -67.57
CA GLY A 21 -11.73 -27.59 -68.84
C GLY A 21 -11.03 -26.23 -68.76
N LEU A 22 -11.08 -25.54 -67.61
CA LEU A 22 -10.41 -24.26 -67.40
C LEU A 22 -8.98 -24.40 -66.85
N PRO A 23 -8.13 -23.38 -67.00
CA PRO A 23 -6.78 -23.36 -66.44
C PRO A 23 -6.79 -23.40 -64.90
N VAL A 24 -5.91 -24.23 -64.31
CA VAL A 24 -5.83 -24.38 -62.83
C VAL A 24 -5.42 -23.07 -62.13
N GLU A 25 -4.55 -22.27 -62.78
CA GLU A 25 -4.03 -20.99 -62.27
C GLU A 25 -5.12 -19.93 -62.03
N THR A 26 -6.27 -20.05 -62.70
CA THR A 26 -7.41 -19.16 -62.51
C THR A 26 -8.01 -19.27 -61.12
N PHE A 27 -7.92 -20.47 -60.51
CA PHE A 27 -8.60 -20.80 -59.25
C PHE A 27 -7.63 -21.09 -58.10
N PHE A 28 -6.41 -21.55 -58.40
CA PHE A 28 -5.43 -21.94 -57.38
C PHE A 28 -4.07 -21.35 -57.63
N LEU A 29 -3.46 -20.84 -56.56
CA LEU A 29 -2.08 -20.38 -56.53
C LEU A 29 -1.25 -21.32 -55.66
N MET A 30 -0.04 -21.66 -56.11
CA MET A 30 0.90 -22.42 -55.28
C MET A 30 1.47 -21.55 -54.16
N HIS A 31 1.10 -21.84 -52.91
CA HIS A 31 1.54 -21.11 -51.72
C HIS A 31 2.85 -21.69 -51.17
N ARG A 32 2.92 -23.01 -51.03
CA ARG A 32 4.14 -23.74 -50.64
C ARG A 32 4.26 -25.07 -51.40
N PRO A 33 5.47 -25.46 -51.84
CA PRO A 33 6.70 -24.67 -51.85
C PRO A 33 6.62 -23.48 -52.84
N ARG A 34 7.41 -22.43 -52.63
CA ARG A 34 7.39 -21.21 -53.48
C ARG A 34 8.07 -21.46 -54.83
N VAL A 35 7.45 -22.26 -55.68
CA VAL A 35 7.88 -22.53 -57.07
C VAL A 35 6.77 -22.13 -58.04
N ALA A 36 7.12 -21.93 -59.31
CA ALA A 36 6.14 -21.66 -60.34
C ALA A 36 5.21 -22.87 -60.54
N PHE A 37 3.92 -22.62 -60.75
CA PHE A 37 2.90 -23.66 -60.86
C PHE A 37 2.88 -24.30 -62.27
N THR A 38 3.95 -25.00 -62.63
CA THR A 38 4.15 -25.66 -63.94
C THR A 38 4.22 -27.18 -63.85
N TRP A 39 4.04 -27.87 -64.98
CA TRP A 39 3.88 -29.33 -65.01
C TRP A 39 5.15 -30.04 -64.58
N ASP A 40 6.29 -29.57 -65.06
CA ASP A 40 7.61 -30.09 -64.70
C ASP A 40 7.87 -29.94 -63.20
N ASN A 41 7.48 -28.80 -62.60
CA ASN A 41 7.66 -28.56 -61.18
C ASN A 41 6.76 -29.47 -60.33
N ILE A 42 5.50 -29.66 -60.70
CA ILE A 42 4.61 -30.57 -59.98
C ILE A 42 5.09 -32.03 -60.11
N TYR A 43 5.58 -32.42 -61.29
CA TYR A 43 6.12 -33.75 -61.53
C TYR A 43 7.31 -34.07 -60.60
N ILE A 44 8.16 -33.08 -60.31
CA ILE A 44 9.27 -33.23 -59.36
C ILE A 44 8.75 -33.29 -57.91
N LEU A 45 7.67 -32.58 -57.59
CA LEU A 45 7.14 -32.41 -56.22
C LEU A 45 6.20 -33.53 -55.74
N GLN A 46 6.12 -34.68 -56.43
CA GLN A 46 5.18 -35.76 -56.09
C GLN A 46 5.28 -36.28 -54.64
N LYS A 47 6.43 -36.13 -53.99
CA LYS A 47 6.67 -36.57 -52.60
C LYS A 47 6.51 -35.44 -51.56
N VAL A 48 6.24 -34.22 -52.00
CA VAL A 48 6.18 -33.03 -51.14
C VAL A 48 4.72 -32.69 -50.83
N VAL A 49 4.46 -32.29 -49.58
CA VAL A 49 3.16 -31.72 -49.21
C VAL A 49 3.09 -30.29 -49.74
N VAL A 50 2.11 -30.05 -50.60
CA VAL A 50 1.85 -28.77 -51.26
C VAL A 50 0.74 -28.05 -50.50
N GLU A 51 0.83 -26.73 -50.42
CA GLU A 51 -0.23 -25.84 -49.96
C GLU A 51 -0.67 -24.99 -51.16
N LEU A 52 -1.94 -25.11 -51.55
CA LEU A 52 -2.56 -24.29 -52.58
C LEU A 52 -3.48 -23.26 -51.93
N GLU A 53 -3.43 -22.04 -52.42
CA GLU A 53 -4.31 -20.94 -52.02
C GLU A 53 -5.45 -20.80 -53.03
N CYS A 54 -6.69 -20.82 -52.55
CA CYS A 54 -7.88 -20.67 -53.39
C CYS A 54 -8.12 -19.20 -53.73
N LEU A 55 -8.08 -18.85 -55.01
CA LEU A 55 -8.33 -17.50 -55.52
C LEU A 55 -9.82 -17.32 -55.82
N ASN A 56 -10.43 -16.22 -55.39
CA ASN A 56 -11.83 -15.87 -55.69
C ASN A 56 -12.90 -16.90 -55.23
N SER A 57 -12.78 -17.51 -54.05
CA SER A 57 -13.91 -18.25 -53.48
C SER A 57 -15.07 -17.29 -53.19
N HIS A 58 -16.28 -17.57 -53.71
CA HIS A 58 -17.44 -16.68 -53.58
C HIS A 58 -17.83 -16.40 -52.12
N PHE A 59 -17.49 -17.31 -51.21
CA PHE A 59 -17.78 -17.20 -49.78
C PHE A 59 -16.95 -16.13 -49.05
N THR A 60 -15.78 -15.74 -49.56
CA THR A 60 -14.96 -14.70 -48.91
C THR A 60 -15.54 -13.28 -49.03
N LYS A 61 -16.57 -13.07 -49.87
CA LYS A 61 -17.10 -11.73 -50.17
C LYS A 61 -18.51 -11.45 -49.61
N HIS A 62 -19.29 -12.46 -49.24
CA HIS A 62 -20.60 -12.25 -48.63
C HIS A 62 -20.50 -12.30 -47.10
N ASN A 63 -20.73 -11.15 -46.46
CA ASN A 63 -20.83 -10.91 -45.00
C ASN A 63 -19.65 -10.16 -44.33
N ILE A 64 -19.10 -9.12 -44.95
CA ILE A 64 -18.35 -8.09 -44.20
C ILE A 64 -19.32 -6.99 -43.78
N VAL A 65 -20.09 -7.25 -42.72
CA VAL A 65 -20.82 -6.23 -41.95
C VAL A 65 -20.55 -6.48 -40.48
N ASP A 66 -19.29 -6.32 -40.04
CA ASP A 66 -18.96 -5.78 -38.71
C ASP A 66 -17.44 -5.76 -38.49
N ARG A 67 -16.88 -4.55 -38.51
CA ARG A 67 -15.48 -4.30 -38.16
C ARG A 67 -15.38 -4.18 -36.65
N ARG A 68 -14.76 -5.17 -36.00
CA ARG A 68 -13.96 -4.93 -34.77
C ARG A 68 -12.86 -5.95 -34.45
N ASN A 69 -12.69 -7.02 -35.22
CA ASN A 69 -11.55 -7.94 -35.04
C ASN A 69 -10.76 -8.10 -36.34
N SER A 70 -9.50 -7.68 -36.30
CA SER A 70 -8.54 -7.70 -37.41
C SER A 70 -7.94 -9.10 -37.64
N ALA A 71 -8.77 -10.12 -37.81
CA ALA A 71 -8.33 -11.49 -38.09
C ALA A 71 -8.69 -11.90 -39.52
N SER A 72 -7.81 -11.53 -40.45
CA SER A 72 -7.56 -12.10 -41.77
C SER A 72 -8.74 -12.45 -42.70
N THR A 73 -8.98 -11.58 -43.68
CA THR A 73 -9.29 -11.98 -45.07
C THR A 73 -8.11 -12.77 -45.66
N ARG A 74 -7.85 -13.97 -45.16
CA ARG A 74 -6.93 -14.92 -45.80
C ARG A 74 -7.76 -15.85 -46.66
N ASN A 75 -7.31 -16.03 -47.90
CA ASN A 75 -7.86 -17.02 -48.80
C ASN A 75 -7.74 -18.42 -48.17
N LEU A 76 -8.70 -19.29 -48.47
CA LEU A 76 -8.67 -20.68 -48.02
C LEU A 76 -7.40 -21.37 -48.53
N LEU A 77 -6.66 -21.98 -47.62
CA LEU A 77 -5.50 -22.80 -47.95
C LEU A 77 -5.89 -24.29 -47.93
N LEU A 78 -5.60 -24.99 -49.01
CA LEU A 78 -5.73 -26.43 -49.14
C LEU A 78 -4.35 -27.05 -49.03
N LYS A 79 -4.15 -27.94 -48.06
CA LYS A 79 -2.88 -28.65 -47.85
C LYS A 79 -3.04 -30.11 -48.25
N GLY A 80 -2.13 -30.62 -49.07
CA GLY A 80 -2.29 -31.94 -49.67
C GLY A 80 -1.06 -32.47 -50.37
N GLN A 81 -1.20 -33.63 -51.00
CA GLN A 81 -0.16 -34.22 -51.84
C GLN A 81 -0.65 -34.35 -53.28
N MET A 82 0.26 -34.11 -54.22
CA MET A 82 0.02 -34.27 -55.66
C MET A 82 0.61 -35.61 -56.11
N ARG A 83 -0.18 -36.46 -56.76
CA ARG A 83 0.25 -37.76 -57.29
C ARG A 83 -0.06 -37.87 -58.78
N LEU A 84 0.91 -38.31 -59.56
CA LEU A 84 0.71 -38.65 -60.96
C LEU A 84 0.07 -40.02 -61.08
N ILE A 85 -0.94 -40.13 -61.93
CA ILE A 85 -1.50 -41.40 -62.39
C ILE A 85 -1.12 -41.58 -63.85
N GLU A 86 -0.20 -42.50 -64.11
CA GLU A 86 0.36 -42.75 -65.43
C GLU A 86 -0.71 -43.20 -66.44
N GLU A 87 -1.70 -43.96 -65.98
CA GLU A 87 -2.81 -44.49 -66.79
C GLU A 87 -3.73 -43.40 -67.35
N TRP A 88 -3.85 -42.27 -66.64
CA TRP A 88 -4.74 -41.17 -67.00
C TRP A 88 -3.98 -39.97 -67.56
N ASP A 89 -2.64 -40.01 -67.54
CA ASP A 89 -1.78 -38.86 -67.83
C ASP A 89 -2.28 -37.59 -67.10
N ALA A 90 -2.55 -37.75 -65.81
CA ALA A 90 -3.19 -36.74 -64.96
C ALA A 90 -2.60 -36.74 -63.55
N ILE A 91 -2.57 -35.57 -62.92
CA ILE A 91 -2.12 -35.39 -61.54
C ILE A 91 -3.34 -35.18 -60.65
N ILE A 92 -3.47 -36.02 -59.64
CA ILE A 92 -4.49 -35.88 -58.60
C ILE A 92 -3.89 -35.11 -57.42
N TYR A 93 -4.62 -34.10 -56.95
CA TYR A 93 -4.32 -33.41 -55.71
C TYR A 93 -5.29 -33.84 -54.62
N LEU A 94 -4.80 -34.59 -53.64
CA LEU A 94 -5.56 -34.98 -52.46
C LEU A 94 -5.24 -34.00 -51.34
N CYS A 95 -6.22 -33.21 -50.93
CA CYS A 95 -6.02 -32.11 -50.01
C CYS A 95 -7.12 -31.96 -48.97
N VAL A 96 -6.76 -31.25 -47.92
CA VAL A 96 -7.60 -30.95 -46.77
C VAL A 96 -7.54 -29.43 -46.53
N PRO A 97 -8.67 -28.78 -46.23
CA PRO A 97 -8.68 -27.37 -45.90
C PRO A 97 -7.97 -27.13 -44.56
N LEU A 98 -7.05 -26.16 -44.53
CA LEU A 98 -6.33 -25.77 -43.33
C LEU A 98 -7.18 -24.76 -42.55
N LEU A 99 -7.88 -25.23 -41.52
CA LEU A 99 -8.78 -24.45 -40.68
C LEU A 99 -8.36 -24.55 -39.21
N SER A 100 -8.32 -23.42 -38.50
CA SER A 100 -7.84 -23.33 -37.12
C SER A 100 -8.97 -23.41 -36.09
N ASN A 101 -10.16 -22.98 -36.49
CA ASN A 101 -11.31 -22.82 -35.61
C ASN A 101 -12.62 -22.99 -36.40
N LEU A 102 -13.72 -23.17 -35.67
CA LEU A 102 -15.04 -23.41 -36.24
C LEU A 102 -15.62 -22.16 -36.94
N GLN A 103 -15.12 -20.97 -36.57
CA GLN A 103 -15.55 -19.69 -37.14
C GLN A 103 -15.00 -19.49 -38.55
N GLU A 104 -13.71 -19.74 -38.77
CA GLU A 104 -13.07 -19.78 -40.11
C GLU A 104 -13.77 -20.80 -41.02
N MET A 105 -14.18 -21.94 -40.47
CA MET A 105 -14.94 -22.95 -41.22
C MET A 105 -16.29 -22.40 -41.70
N GLN A 106 -17.00 -21.67 -40.84
CA GLN A 106 -18.27 -21.01 -41.18
C GLN A 106 -18.09 -19.87 -42.19
N GLU A 107 -17.04 -19.06 -42.06
CA GLU A 107 -16.72 -17.96 -42.98
C GLU A 107 -16.40 -18.47 -44.40
N VAL A 108 -15.78 -19.63 -44.49
CA VAL A 108 -15.48 -20.29 -45.78
C VAL A 108 -16.71 -21.01 -46.35
N GLY A 109 -17.79 -21.20 -45.56
CA GLY A 109 -18.98 -21.92 -45.98
C GLY A 109 -18.80 -23.45 -45.97
N LEU A 110 -17.83 -23.95 -45.21
CA LEU A 110 -17.64 -25.38 -44.97
C LEU A 110 -18.39 -25.79 -43.69
N TYR A 111 -18.86 -27.03 -43.66
CA TYR A 111 -19.46 -27.62 -42.48
C TYR A 111 -18.60 -28.76 -41.94
N LEU A 112 -18.80 -29.10 -40.67
CA LEU A 112 -18.07 -30.21 -40.04
C LEU A 112 -18.33 -31.56 -40.73
N THR A 113 -19.49 -31.68 -41.40
CA THR A 113 -19.88 -32.84 -42.22
C THR A 113 -19.07 -32.96 -43.50
N ASP A 114 -18.50 -31.86 -43.98
CA ASP A 114 -17.74 -31.82 -45.23
C ASP A 114 -16.29 -32.29 -45.01
N LEU A 115 -15.85 -32.38 -43.75
CA LEU A 115 -14.55 -32.91 -43.38
C LEU A 115 -14.59 -34.44 -43.28
N CYS A 116 -13.56 -35.08 -43.82
CA CYS A 116 -13.41 -36.53 -43.78
C CYS A 116 -13.29 -37.04 -42.34
N LEU A 117 -14.09 -38.07 -41.98
CA LEU A 117 -14.07 -38.69 -40.65
C LEU A 117 -12.78 -39.48 -40.34
N HIS A 118 -12.09 -39.93 -41.39
CA HIS A 118 -10.89 -40.74 -41.28
C HIS A 118 -9.60 -39.91 -41.18
N ASP A 119 -9.72 -38.58 -41.24
CA ASP A 119 -8.60 -37.65 -41.16
C ASP A 119 -8.65 -36.81 -39.88
N SER A 120 -7.48 -36.30 -39.48
CA SER A 120 -7.24 -35.48 -38.30
C SER A 120 -7.78 -34.05 -38.40
N SER A 121 -8.20 -33.58 -39.58
CA SER A 121 -8.72 -32.22 -39.77
C SER A 121 -9.87 -31.86 -38.86
N ARG A 122 -10.83 -32.79 -38.69
CA ARG A 122 -11.97 -32.60 -37.78
C ARG A 122 -11.52 -32.44 -36.32
N GLU A 123 -10.52 -33.22 -35.90
CA GLU A 123 -9.98 -33.14 -34.54
C GLU A 123 -9.22 -31.83 -34.30
N ILE A 124 -8.47 -31.36 -35.30
CA ILE A 124 -7.71 -30.09 -35.22
C ILE A 124 -8.66 -28.90 -35.01
N VAL A 125 -9.73 -28.81 -35.79
CA VAL A 125 -10.72 -27.72 -35.68
C VAL A 125 -11.39 -27.73 -34.30
N LEU A 126 -11.75 -28.92 -33.80
CA LEU A 126 -12.37 -29.06 -32.48
C LEU A 126 -11.38 -28.76 -31.34
N ALA A 127 -10.11 -29.17 -31.47
CA ALA A 127 -9.06 -28.87 -30.50
C ALA A 127 -8.79 -27.37 -30.43
N GLY A 128 -8.72 -26.68 -31.58
CA GLY A 128 -8.58 -25.22 -31.64
C GLY A 128 -9.71 -24.50 -30.89
N TRP A 129 -10.95 -24.97 -31.06
CA TRP A 129 -12.11 -24.45 -30.32
C TRP A 129 -12.01 -24.67 -28.81
N GLN A 130 -11.66 -25.89 -28.37
CA GLN A 130 -11.49 -26.21 -26.95
C GLN A 130 -10.36 -25.40 -26.31
N HIS A 131 -9.25 -25.18 -27.03
CA HIS A 131 -8.15 -24.36 -26.56
C HIS A 131 -8.56 -22.89 -26.41
N GLY A 132 -9.31 -22.34 -27.35
CA GLY A 132 -9.87 -20.98 -27.25
C GLY A 132 -10.73 -20.81 -26.00
N ALA A 133 -11.69 -21.70 -25.78
CA ALA A 133 -12.56 -21.65 -24.60
C ALA A 133 -11.78 -21.78 -23.28
N ARG A 134 -10.76 -22.66 -23.22
CA ARG A 134 -9.90 -22.79 -22.03
C ARG A 134 -9.08 -21.54 -21.77
N LEU A 135 -8.58 -20.88 -22.82
CA LEU A 135 -7.82 -19.64 -22.71
C LEU A 135 -8.69 -18.51 -22.16
N GLU A 136 -9.94 -18.40 -22.63
CA GLU A 136 -10.90 -17.40 -22.16
C GLU A 136 -11.20 -17.57 -20.67
N ILE A 137 -11.56 -18.78 -20.24
CA ILE A 137 -11.79 -19.10 -18.81
C ILE A 137 -10.53 -18.81 -17.97
N SER A 138 -9.35 -19.13 -18.51
CA SER A 138 -8.08 -18.83 -17.83
C SER A 138 -7.85 -17.34 -17.70
N TYR A 139 -8.17 -16.56 -18.74
CA TYR A 139 -8.05 -15.11 -18.76
C TYR A 139 -8.97 -14.45 -17.73
N GLU A 140 -10.25 -14.82 -17.71
CA GLU A 140 -11.21 -14.35 -16.70
C GLU A 140 -10.75 -14.65 -15.27
N LYS A 141 -10.24 -15.86 -15.03
CA LYS A 141 -9.67 -16.25 -13.73
C LYS A 141 -8.46 -15.39 -13.35
N GLN A 142 -7.60 -15.04 -14.30
CA GLN A 142 -6.45 -14.17 -14.04
C GLN A 142 -6.91 -12.74 -13.75
N GLU A 143 -7.91 -12.23 -14.47
CA GLU A 143 -8.46 -10.90 -14.21
C GLU A 143 -9.09 -10.83 -12.81
N GLU A 144 -9.88 -11.82 -12.42
CA GLU A 144 -10.42 -11.91 -11.06
C GLU A 144 -9.32 -11.97 -10.00
N ARG A 145 -8.27 -12.78 -10.23
CA ARG A 145 -7.12 -12.88 -9.32
C ARG A 145 -6.40 -11.54 -9.19
N SER A 146 -6.22 -10.82 -10.30
CA SER A 146 -5.63 -9.48 -10.31
C SER A 146 -6.46 -8.50 -9.48
N LYS A 147 -7.79 -8.49 -9.66
CA LYS A 147 -8.71 -7.66 -8.87
C LYS A 147 -8.65 -8.00 -7.37
N LYS A 148 -8.65 -9.29 -7.02
CA LYS A 148 -8.52 -9.77 -5.64
C LYS A 148 -7.17 -9.38 -5.03
N LEU A 149 -6.08 -9.49 -5.80
CA LEU A 149 -4.74 -9.10 -5.36
C LEU A 149 -4.67 -7.60 -5.10
N GLU A 150 -5.22 -6.77 -5.99
CA GLU A 150 -5.26 -5.32 -5.82
C GLU A 150 -6.03 -4.91 -4.56
N GLN A 151 -7.19 -5.55 -4.30
CA GLN A 151 -7.94 -5.33 -3.06
C GLN A 151 -7.15 -5.75 -1.82
N ASN A 152 -6.43 -6.87 -1.88
CA ASN A 152 -5.62 -7.33 -0.76
C ASN A 152 -4.42 -6.41 -0.50
N LEU A 153 -3.79 -5.88 -1.55
CA LEU A 153 -2.71 -4.90 -1.42
C LEU A 153 -3.21 -3.61 -0.77
N LYS A 154 -4.35 -3.07 -1.20
CA LYS A 154 -4.96 -1.89 -0.57
C LYS A 154 -5.24 -2.12 0.91
N LYS A 155 -5.83 -3.27 1.26
CA LYS A 155 -6.04 -3.63 2.67
C LYS A 155 -4.73 -3.75 3.43
N ALA A 156 -3.70 -4.37 2.85
CA ALA A 156 -2.40 -4.50 3.48
C ALA A 156 -1.76 -3.13 3.77
N ASP A 157 -1.89 -2.18 2.84
CA ASP A 157 -1.42 -0.81 3.04
C ASP A 157 -2.19 -0.08 4.14
N GLU A 158 -3.53 -0.21 4.18
CA GLU A 158 -4.36 0.35 5.26
C GLU A 158 -4.00 -0.24 6.63
N TRP A 159 -3.80 -1.55 6.71
CA TRP A 159 -3.38 -2.24 7.93
C TRP A 159 -1.99 -1.82 8.37
N LYS A 160 -1.07 -1.65 7.41
CA LYS A 160 0.27 -1.15 7.68
C LYS A 160 0.24 0.28 8.22
N GLN A 161 -0.56 1.16 7.61
CA GLN A 161 -0.70 2.54 8.08
C GLN A 161 -1.27 2.60 9.51
N LYS A 162 -2.33 1.84 9.79
CA LYS A 162 -2.90 1.74 11.14
C LYS A 162 -1.89 1.19 12.16
N GLY A 163 -1.06 0.23 11.75
CA GLY A 163 0.01 -0.31 12.58
C GLY A 163 1.09 0.72 12.88
N ASP A 164 1.53 1.47 11.87
CA ASP A 164 2.50 2.55 11.98
C ASP A 164 1.97 3.68 12.88
N ASP A 165 0.71 4.11 12.70
CA ASP A 165 0.07 5.15 13.51
C ASP A 165 0.00 4.74 14.99
N LEU A 166 -0.36 3.48 15.28
CA LEU A 166 -0.37 2.96 16.63
C LEU A 166 1.04 2.90 17.23
N LEU A 167 2.05 2.50 16.44
CA LEU A 167 3.44 2.46 16.91
C LEU A 167 3.96 3.86 17.26
N TYR A 168 3.71 4.84 16.37
CA TYR A 168 4.11 6.23 16.59
C TYR A 168 3.35 6.90 17.73
N SER A 169 2.17 6.38 18.11
CA SER A 169 1.45 6.85 19.31
C SER A 169 2.10 6.42 20.63
N MET A 170 2.91 5.34 20.61
CA MET A 170 3.56 4.78 21.81
C MET A 170 5.05 5.13 21.91
N ILE A 171 5.73 5.27 20.77
CA ILE A 171 7.18 5.48 20.68
C ILE A 171 7.44 6.66 19.74
N PRO A 172 8.40 7.54 20.03
CA PRO A 172 8.70 8.63 19.11
C PRO A 172 9.09 8.13 17.72
N LYS A 173 8.65 8.84 16.67
CA LYS A 173 8.89 8.49 15.26
C LYS A 173 10.36 8.21 14.95
N ALA A 174 11.27 9.05 15.44
CA ALA A 174 12.71 8.89 15.23
C ALA A 174 13.22 7.53 15.72
N VAL A 175 12.76 7.07 16.88
CA VAL A 175 13.17 5.80 17.48
C VAL A 175 12.42 4.62 16.85
N ALA A 176 11.13 4.78 16.56
CA ALA A 176 10.32 3.77 15.89
C ALA A 176 10.87 3.42 14.50
N LEU A 177 11.38 4.39 13.74
CA LEU A 177 12.01 4.16 12.44
C LEU A 177 13.29 3.32 12.56
N ARG A 178 14.11 3.58 13.59
CA ARG A 178 15.34 2.82 13.87
C ARG A 178 15.04 1.38 14.24
N LEU A 179 14.06 1.17 15.13
CA LEU A 179 13.57 -0.18 15.48
C LEU A 179 13.01 -0.92 14.26
N ARG A 180 12.29 -0.23 13.38
CA ARG A 180 11.75 -0.81 12.14
C ARG A 180 12.85 -1.24 11.16
N ASN A 181 13.98 -0.53 11.16
CA ASN A 181 15.14 -0.88 10.34
C ASN A 181 15.95 -2.06 10.91
N GLY A 182 15.55 -2.61 12.06
CA GLY A 182 16.18 -3.77 12.69
C GLY A 182 17.30 -3.41 13.66
N GLU A 183 17.44 -2.15 14.06
CA GLU A 183 18.36 -1.77 15.14
C GLU A 183 17.85 -2.32 16.48
N ASP A 184 18.78 -2.82 17.30
CA ASP A 184 18.44 -3.34 18.62
C ASP A 184 17.99 -2.20 19.55
N ALA A 185 17.05 -2.49 20.45
CA ALA A 185 16.52 -1.51 21.40
C ALA A 185 17.63 -0.86 22.27
N ILE A 186 18.70 -1.60 22.56
CA ILE A 186 19.84 -1.09 23.34
C ILE A 186 20.60 -0.01 22.56
N GLU A 187 20.74 -0.14 21.24
CA GLU A 187 21.43 0.82 20.39
C GLU A 187 20.63 2.12 20.18
N THR A 188 19.34 2.11 20.54
CA THR A 188 18.51 3.32 20.58
C THR A 188 18.70 4.16 21.83
N CYS A 189 19.48 3.68 22.82
CA CYS A 189 19.77 4.44 24.03
C CYS A 189 20.76 5.57 23.71
N GLU A 190 20.35 6.80 23.96
CA GLU A 190 21.17 8.00 23.77
C GLU A 190 21.24 8.83 25.06
N SER A 191 22.41 9.43 25.30
CA SER A 191 22.61 10.38 26.39
C SER A 191 22.36 11.79 25.88
N PHE A 192 21.43 12.50 26.49
CA PHE A 192 21.10 13.89 26.19
C PHE A 192 21.62 14.78 27.30
N ASP A 193 22.37 15.82 26.95
CA ASP A 193 23.09 16.65 27.92
C ASP A 193 22.17 17.66 28.62
N ASP A 194 21.24 18.25 27.86
CA ASP A 194 20.26 19.22 28.36
C ASP A 194 18.86 18.87 27.86
N VAL A 195 18.01 18.48 28.80
CA VAL A 195 16.62 18.10 28.58
C VAL A 195 15.78 18.68 29.69
N THR A 196 14.57 19.16 29.38
CA THR A 196 13.61 19.60 30.40
C THR A 196 12.53 18.56 30.59
N VAL A 197 12.37 18.12 31.83
CA VAL A 197 11.36 17.14 32.25
C VAL A 197 10.31 17.85 33.11
N LEU A 198 9.04 17.55 32.83
CA LEU A 198 7.90 18.03 33.59
C LEU A 198 7.11 16.87 34.16
N PHE A 199 6.73 16.99 35.43
CA PHE A 199 5.78 16.12 36.11
C PHE A 199 4.56 16.94 36.51
N GLY A 200 3.37 16.49 36.10
CA GLY A 200 2.08 17.08 36.47
C GLY A 200 1.21 16.06 37.19
N GLU A 201 0.67 16.42 38.36
CA GLU A 201 -0.23 15.56 39.14
C GLU A 201 -1.51 16.32 39.47
N ILE A 202 -2.64 15.60 39.54
CA ILE A 202 -3.90 16.14 40.04
C ILE A 202 -3.83 16.20 41.58
N VAL A 203 -4.12 17.37 42.14
CA VAL A 203 -4.09 17.59 43.58
C VAL A 203 -5.19 16.79 44.27
N GLU A 204 -4.86 16.16 45.40
CA GLU A 204 -5.84 15.46 46.27
C GLU A 204 -6.64 14.36 45.55
N PHE A 205 -6.08 13.76 44.50
CA PHE A 205 -6.79 12.75 43.71
C PHE A 205 -7.22 11.52 44.54
N SER A 206 -6.46 11.14 45.56
CA SER A 206 -6.85 10.08 46.50
C SER A 206 -8.13 10.42 47.29
N GLU A 207 -8.32 11.69 47.64
CA GLU A 207 -9.53 12.16 48.33
C GLU A 207 -10.71 12.25 47.36
N LEU A 208 -10.45 12.63 46.11
CA LEU A 208 -11.42 12.60 45.02
C LEU A 208 -11.91 11.16 44.74
N CYS A 209 -11.01 10.18 44.73
CA CYS A 209 -11.36 8.75 44.63
C CYS A 209 -12.19 8.24 45.82
N ALA A 210 -12.01 8.82 47.01
CA ALA A 210 -12.77 8.41 48.19
C ALA A 210 -14.21 8.93 48.18
N ARG A 211 -14.48 10.03 47.46
CA ARG A 211 -15.81 10.66 47.34
C ARG A 211 -16.57 10.20 46.11
N LEU A 212 -15.90 10.12 44.97
CA LEU A 212 -16.50 9.77 43.68
C LEU A 212 -16.59 8.25 43.49
N THR A 213 -17.47 7.84 42.58
CA THR A 213 -17.43 6.46 42.10
C THR A 213 -16.15 6.20 41.30
N ALA A 214 -15.70 4.95 41.26
CA ALA A 214 -14.49 4.57 40.51
C ALA A 214 -14.57 5.00 39.03
N MET A 215 -15.76 4.95 38.43
CA MET A 215 -15.94 5.34 37.03
C MET A 215 -15.86 6.86 36.84
N GLU A 216 -16.40 7.66 37.74
CA GLU A 216 -16.27 9.12 37.69
C GLU A 216 -14.82 9.57 37.89
N ALA A 217 -14.09 8.92 38.80
CA ALA A 217 -12.66 9.19 39.01
C ALA A 217 -11.82 8.88 37.76
N VAL A 218 -12.11 7.77 37.07
CA VAL A 218 -11.45 7.40 35.81
C VAL A 218 -11.78 8.41 34.69
N THR A 219 -13.05 8.81 34.56
CA THR A 219 -13.46 9.83 33.58
C THR A 219 -12.76 11.16 33.85
N CYS A 220 -12.66 11.58 35.11
CA CYS A 220 -11.95 12.80 35.50
C CYS A 220 -10.47 12.77 35.11
N ILE A 221 -9.75 11.67 35.40
CA ILE A 221 -8.34 11.53 34.94
C ILE A 221 -8.28 11.58 33.42
N ASN A 222 -9.16 10.84 32.74
CA ASN A 222 -9.14 10.76 31.29
C ASN A 222 -9.38 12.12 30.64
N ASP A 223 -10.27 12.95 31.19
CA ASP A 223 -10.55 14.30 30.70
C ASP A 223 -9.34 15.22 30.89
N VAL A 224 -8.68 15.17 32.06
CA VAL A 224 -7.47 15.96 32.33
C VAL A 224 -6.32 15.52 31.41
N PHE A 225 -6.09 14.20 31.27
CA PHE A 225 -5.02 13.69 30.41
C PHE A 225 -5.31 13.92 28.92
N SER A 226 -6.56 13.81 28.49
CA SER A 226 -6.96 14.17 27.12
C SER A 226 -6.71 15.64 26.82
N LEU A 227 -6.90 16.51 27.83
CA LEU A 227 -6.57 17.93 27.70
C LEU A 227 -5.05 18.15 27.63
N PHE A 228 -4.27 17.46 28.47
CA PHE A 228 -2.81 17.51 28.41
C PHE A 228 -2.27 16.99 27.08
N ASP A 229 -2.88 15.94 26.51
CA ASP A 229 -2.50 15.41 25.21
C ASP A 229 -2.73 16.46 24.10
N LYS A 230 -3.87 17.16 24.10
CA LYS A 230 -4.14 18.27 23.15
C LYS A 230 -3.14 19.42 23.27
N VAL A 231 -2.75 19.76 24.51
CA VAL A 231 -1.71 20.77 24.74
C VAL A 231 -0.38 20.27 24.21
N THR A 232 -0.01 19.03 24.52
CA THR A 232 1.23 18.40 24.07
C THR A 232 1.35 18.38 22.55
N ASP A 233 0.26 18.11 21.82
CA ASP A 233 0.26 18.15 20.34
C ASP A 233 0.52 19.55 19.75
N SER A 234 0.21 20.60 20.50
CA SER A 234 0.38 22.00 20.07
C SER A 234 1.80 22.52 20.32
N TYR A 235 2.57 21.84 21.18
CA TYR A 235 3.93 22.22 21.55
C TYR A 235 4.92 21.12 21.13
N ASN A 236 6.19 21.46 20.90
CA ASN A 236 7.21 20.47 20.55
C ASN A 236 7.70 19.68 21.78
N VAL A 237 6.78 19.01 22.47
CA VAL A 237 7.02 18.22 23.68
C VAL A 237 6.57 16.76 23.46
N PHE A 238 7.25 15.82 24.10
CA PHE A 238 6.98 14.39 23.99
C PHE A 238 6.41 13.85 25.30
N LYS A 239 5.32 13.09 25.21
CA LYS A 239 4.71 12.35 26.31
C LYS A 239 5.43 11.03 26.52
N VAL A 240 5.95 10.80 27.73
CA VAL A 240 6.80 9.64 28.03
C VAL A 240 5.93 8.47 28.51
N GLU A 241 5.80 8.29 29.81
CA GLU A 241 5.00 7.26 30.43
C GLU A 241 4.38 7.86 31.69
N THR A 242 3.08 7.58 31.89
CA THR A 242 2.38 8.01 33.09
C THR A 242 2.68 7.04 34.23
N VAL A 243 3.23 7.53 35.34
CA VAL A 243 3.43 6.72 36.54
C VAL A 243 2.24 6.93 37.47
N GLY A 244 1.26 6.03 37.40
CA GLY A 244 0.02 6.15 38.17
C GLY A 244 -0.78 7.40 37.76
N GLN A 245 -0.87 8.37 38.66
CA GLN A 245 -1.64 9.61 38.48
C GLN A 245 -0.80 10.78 37.97
N VAL A 246 0.49 10.54 37.71
CA VAL A 246 1.42 11.59 37.31
C VAL A 246 1.67 11.55 35.80
N TYR A 247 1.46 12.70 35.17
CA TYR A 247 1.69 12.93 33.76
C TYR A 247 3.12 13.45 33.54
N MET A 248 3.90 12.74 32.73
CA MET A 248 5.30 13.04 32.46
C MET A 248 5.50 13.51 31.03
N LEU A 249 6.12 14.69 30.90
CA LEU A 249 6.50 15.30 29.63
C LEU A 249 7.99 15.56 29.57
N VAL A 250 8.51 15.54 28.35
CA VAL A 250 9.90 15.90 28.08
C VAL A 250 10.05 16.74 26.82
N SER A 251 11.00 17.66 26.81
CA SER A 251 11.49 18.30 25.59
C SER A 251 13.02 18.31 25.58
N GLY A 252 13.62 18.21 24.41
CA GLY A 252 15.05 17.98 24.21
C GLY A 252 15.43 16.50 24.04
N ALA A 253 14.48 15.58 24.20
CA ALA A 253 14.59 14.17 23.86
C ALA A 253 13.24 13.67 23.28
N PRO A 254 13.23 12.82 22.24
CA PRO A 254 14.38 12.26 21.53
C PRO A 254 15.07 13.24 20.55
N GLU A 255 14.41 14.34 20.20
CA GLU A 255 14.99 15.37 19.33
C GLU A 255 15.65 16.45 20.18
N ARG A 256 16.97 16.62 20.02
CA ARG A 256 17.74 17.68 20.69
C ARG A 256 17.24 19.04 20.23
N ARG A 257 16.90 19.89 21.19
CA ARG A 257 16.36 21.23 20.93
C ARG A 257 16.93 22.22 21.95
N PRO A 258 17.37 23.43 21.53
CA PRO A 258 17.86 24.45 22.45
C PRO A 258 16.73 25.17 23.20
N ASP A 259 15.50 25.13 22.67
CA ASP A 259 14.28 25.74 23.21
C ASP A 259 13.47 24.77 24.11
N HIS A 260 14.12 23.73 24.61
CA HIS A 260 13.49 22.66 25.38
C HIS A 260 12.79 23.16 26.66
N ALA A 261 13.40 24.08 27.41
CA ALA A 261 12.80 24.62 28.63
C ALA A 261 11.59 25.52 28.34
N GLN A 262 11.65 26.30 27.26
CA GLN A 262 10.63 27.25 26.85
C GLN A 262 9.38 26.54 26.36
N ASN A 263 9.54 25.48 25.56
CA ASN A 263 8.43 24.66 25.09
C ASN A 263 7.68 24.00 26.25
N VAL A 264 8.41 23.44 27.21
CA VAL A 264 7.81 22.83 28.41
C VAL A 264 7.16 23.88 29.31
N ALA A 265 7.78 25.05 29.48
CA ALA A 265 7.21 26.14 30.28
C ALA A 265 5.90 26.69 29.68
N ARG A 266 5.82 26.87 28.35
CA ARG A 266 4.58 27.26 27.66
C ARG A 266 3.50 26.19 27.80
N ALA A 267 3.85 24.92 27.58
CA ALA A 267 2.93 23.81 27.79
C ALA A 267 2.41 23.78 29.23
N ALA A 268 3.28 23.95 30.23
CA ALA A 268 2.90 23.97 31.65
C ALA A 268 1.90 25.09 31.98
N LEU A 269 2.13 26.30 31.46
CA LEU A 269 1.24 27.45 31.67
C LEU A 269 -0.14 27.20 31.05
N ASP A 270 -0.18 26.65 29.82
CA ASP A 270 -1.43 26.34 29.13
C ASP A 270 -2.18 25.18 29.82
N MET A 271 -1.47 24.14 30.26
CA MET A 271 -2.03 23.05 31.07
C MET A 271 -2.70 23.57 32.34
N CYS A 272 -2.02 24.41 33.12
CA CYS A 272 -2.60 25.03 34.32
C CYS A 272 -3.82 25.90 33.98
N ALA A 273 -3.74 26.72 32.94
CA ALA A 273 -4.82 27.62 32.54
C ALA A 273 -6.08 26.86 32.08
N GLN A 274 -5.90 25.76 31.33
CA GLN A 274 -7.00 24.95 30.83
C GLN A 274 -7.63 24.09 31.92
N VAL A 275 -6.83 23.43 32.77
CA VAL A 275 -7.35 22.62 33.88
C VAL A 275 -8.10 23.47 34.91
N SER A 276 -7.66 24.72 35.15
CA SER A 276 -8.36 25.62 36.07
C SER A 276 -9.82 25.94 35.69
N LYS A 277 -10.20 25.70 34.42
CA LYS A 277 -11.56 25.86 33.89
C LYS A 277 -12.40 24.60 34.07
N MET A 278 -11.79 23.46 34.40
CA MET A 278 -12.47 22.19 34.59
C MET A 278 -13.04 22.08 35.99
N THR A 279 -14.23 21.50 36.08
CA THR A 279 -14.91 21.18 37.33
C THR A 279 -15.24 19.70 37.36
N THR A 280 -15.13 19.08 38.53
CA THR A 280 -15.56 17.70 38.76
C THR A 280 -17.08 17.60 38.74
N SER A 281 -17.61 16.37 38.71
CA SER A 281 -19.05 16.09 38.84
C SER A 281 -19.69 16.72 40.08
N ASP A 282 -18.91 16.89 41.15
CA ASP A 282 -19.33 17.50 42.41
C ASP A 282 -19.25 19.04 42.41
N GLY A 283 -18.83 19.65 41.29
CA GLY A 283 -18.72 21.11 41.13
C GLY A 283 -17.43 21.72 41.70
N GLU A 284 -16.49 20.91 42.17
CA GLU A 284 -15.19 21.40 42.65
C GLU A 284 -14.21 21.63 41.50
N LYS A 285 -13.35 22.63 41.65
CA LYS A 285 -12.32 22.91 40.64
C LYS A 285 -11.21 21.88 40.71
N VAL A 286 -10.83 21.35 39.55
CA VAL A 286 -9.65 20.48 39.45
C VAL A 286 -8.41 21.36 39.50
N LEU A 287 -7.50 21.05 40.42
CA LEU A 287 -6.20 21.71 40.52
C LEU A 287 -5.10 20.72 40.17
N VAL A 288 -4.08 21.22 39.47
CA VAL A 288 -2.89 20.45 39.13
C VAL A 288 -1.66 21.08 39.77
N ARG A 289 -0.71 20.23 40.13
CA ARG A 289 0.59 20.61 40.64
C ARG A 289 1.64 20.19 39.63
N ILE A 290 2.42 21.15 39.15
CA ILE A 290 3.41 20.92 38.11
C ILE A 290 4.81 21.19 38.66
N GLY A 291 5.76 20.30 38.36
CA GLY A 291 7.17 20.44 38.66
C GLY A 291 8.04 20.30 37.42
N MET A 292 9.05 21.15 37.28
CA MET A 292 9.94 21.17 36.12
C MET A 292 11.42 21.23 36.54
N HIS A 293 12.23 20.40 35.91
CA HIS A 293 13.69 20.41 36.08
C HIS A 293 14.40 20.16 34.74
N SER A 294 15.56 20.79 34.57
CA SER A 294 16.39 20.69 33.37
C SER A 294 17.76 20.14 33.72
N GLY A 295 18.23 19.17 32.94
CA GLY A 295 19.54 18.54 33.13
C GLY A 295 19.74 17.32 32.23
N PRO A 296 20.86 16.60 32.41
CA PRO A 296 21.21 15.46 31.55
C PRO A 296 20.35 14.24 31.83
N VAL A 297 20.05 13.46 30.79
CA VAL A 297 19.26 12.24 30.88
C VAL A 297 19.70 11.23 29.84
N ALA A 298 19.70 9.95 30.19
CA ALA A 298 19.80 8.86 29.23
C ALA A 298 18.37 8.44 28.83
N ALA A 299 18.05 8.42 27.55
CA ALA A 299 16.73 8.03 27.07
C ALA A 299 16.86 6.94 26.01
N GLY A 300 15.93 6.00 26.00
CA GLY A 300 15.97 4.87 25.09
C GLY A 300 14.78 3.93 25.25
N VAL A 301 14.65 2.96 24.35
CA VAL A 301 13.58 1.98 24.40
C VAL A 301 13.98 0.81 25.29
N VAL A 302 13.13 0.51 26.27
CA VAL A 302 13.33 -0.59 27.21
C VAL A 302 12.21 -1.61 27.06
N GLY A 303 12.58 -2.89 27.12
CA GLY A 303 11.67 -4.03 27.08
C GLY A 303 11.52 -4.64 25.68
N LEU A 304 11.60 -5.97 25.61
CA LEU A 304 11.49 -6.73 24.34
C LEU A 304 10.03 -7.01 23.94
N LYS A 305 9.16 -7.29 24.92
CA LYS A 305 7.74 -7.63 24.67
C LYS A 305 6.83 -6.40 24.60
N MET A 306 7.11 -5.39 25.41
CA MET A 306 6.40 -4.11 25.43
C MET A 306 7.45 -3.01 25.41
N PRO A 307 7.95 -2.62 24.23
CA PRO A 307 8.94 -1.57 24.12
C PRO A 307 8.35 -0.24 24.56
N ARG A 308 8.99 0.43 25.52
CA ARG A 308 8.60 1.75 26.01
C ARG A 308 9.78 2.69 25.95
N TYR A 309 9.54 3.92 25.50
CA TYR A 309 10.56 4.95 25.55
C TYR A 309 10.66 5.49 26.97
N CYS A 310 11.75 5.19 27.65
CA CYS A 310 11.96 5.54 29.05
C CYS A 310 13.11 6.53 29.20
N LEU A 311 13.04 7.36 30.24
CA LEU A 311 14.10 8.28 30.62
C LEU A 311 14.72 7.86 31.95
N PHE A 312 16.04 7.85 31.98
CA PHE A 312 16.85 7.46 33.12
C PHE A 312 17.81 8.58 33.49
N GLY A 313 17.89 8.87 34.77
CA GLY A 313 18.81 9.86 35.27
C GLY A 313 18.27 10.53 36.51
N ASP A 314 19.17 11.19 37.23
CA ASP A 314 18.83 11.94 38.41
C ASP A 314 17.95 13.17 38.08
N THR A 315 18.00 13.68 36.85
CA THR A 315 17.11 14.75 36.34
C THR A 315 15.64 14.38 36.48
N VAL A 316 15.27 13.13 36.14
CA VAL A 316 13.89 12.64 36.25
C VAL A 316 13.43 12.64 37.72
N ASN A 317 14.29 12.14 38.62
CA ASN A 317 14.00 12.12 40.05
C ASN A 317 13.87 13.54 40.62
N THR A 318 14.75 14.46 40.20
CA THR A 318 14.72 15.86 40.66
C THR A 318 13.46 16.57 40.17
N ALA A 319 13.04 16.36 38.91
CA ALA A 319 11.77 16.88 38.38
C ALA A 319 10.56 16.38 39.19
N ALA A 320 10.52 15.08 39.50
CA ALA A 320 9.49 14.51 40.36
C ALA A 320 9.49 15.11 41.77
N ARG A 321 10.66 15.48 42.32
CA ARG A 321 10.74 16.22 43.60
C ARG A 321 10.26 17.66 43.50
N MET A 322 10.47 18.34 42.37
CA MET A 322 9.89 19.67 42.14
C MET A 322 8.37 19.58 42.16
N GLN A 323 7.83 18.57 41.50
CA GLN A 323 6.39 18.34 41.50
C GLN A 323 5.90 18.04 42.92
N SER A 324 6.51 17.10 43.63
CA SER A 324 6.02 16.69 44.97
C SER A 324 6.03 17.83 45.99
N HIS A 325 6.99 18.76 45.91
CA HIS A 325 7.06 19.93 46.79
C HIS A 325 6.32 21.16 46.25
N GLY A 326 5.70 21.07 45.07
CA GLY A 326 4.92 22.16 44.48
C GLY A 326 3.66 22.50 45.26
N GLU A 327 3.00 23.59 44.89
CA GLU A 327 1.73 24.03 45.47
C GLU A 327 0.60 23.84 44.44
N PRO A 328 -0.64 23.59 44.89
CA PRO A 328 -1.80 23.48 44.01
C PRO A 328 -1.95 24.68 43.08
N GLY A 329 -2.11 24.44 41.78
CA GLY A 329 -2.30 25.48 40.77
C GLY A 329 -1.03 26.28 40.42
N LYS A 330 0.14 25.91 40.95
CA LYS A 330 1.42 26.57 40.66
C LYS A 330 2.40 25.63 39.96
N ILE A 331 3.31 26.24 39.20
CA ILE A 331 4.38 25.54 38.47
C ILE A 331 5.70 25.76 39.22
N HIS A 332 6.22 24.71 39.84
CA HIS A 332 7.48 24.72 40.60
C HIS A 332 8.65 24.38 39.69
N ILE A 333 9.66 25.25 39.63
CA ILE A 333 10.82 25.06 38.76
C ILE A 333 12.12 25.07 39.57
N SER A 334 13.07 24.24 39.14
CA SER A 334 14.43 24.25 39.67
C SER A 334 15.25 25.46 39.20
N GLU A 335 16.34 25.78 39.91
CA GLU A 335 17.31 26.80 39.45
C GLU A 335 17.87 26.50 38.05
N SER A 336 18.12 25.23 37.73
CA SER A 336 18.62 24.83 36.40
C SER A 336 17.64 25.21 35.29
N SER A 337 16.34 24.91 35.46
CA SER A 337 15.31 25.30 34.50
C SER A 337 15.14 26.80 34.43
N GLN A 338 15.22 27.49 35.58
CA GLN A 338 15.12 28.94 35.62
C GLN A 338 16.23 29.61 34.81
N LYS A 339 17.48 29.10 34.86
CA LYS A 339 18.60 29.60 34.05
C LYS A 339 18.36 29.49 32.54
N HIS A 340 17.66 28.45 32.10
CA HIS A 340 17.30 28.29 30.69
C HIS A 340 16.19 29.26 30.28
N LEU A 341 15.28 29.61 31.19
CA LEU A 341 14.18 30.55 30.95
C LEU A 341 14.57 32.03 31.10
N LEU A 342 15.68 32.34 31.78
CA LEU A 342 16.16 33.71 32.01
C LEU A 342 16.44 34.50 30.72
N LYS A 343 16.70 33.81 29.61
CA LYS A 343 16.98 34.41 28.32
C LYS A 343 15.73 34.87 27.57
N ASP A 344 14.54 34.53 28.07
CA ASP A 344 13.26 34.71 27.38
C ASP A 344 12.23 35.45 28.25
N ASP A 345 11.05 35.65 27.68
CA ASP A 345 9.95 36.42 28.25
C ASP A 345 9.16 35.68 29.36
N PHE A 346 9.83 34.92 30.24
CA PHE A 346 9.15 34.26 31.35
C PHE A 346 9.28 35.04 32.67
N ILE A 347 8.19 35.12 33.42
CA ILE A 347 8.16 35.71 34.76
C ILE A 347 8.35 34.59 35.77
N THR A 348 9.47 34.64 36.50
CA THR A 348 9.78 33.69 37.57
C THR A 348 9.97 34.40 38.91
N GLU A 349 9.41 33.84 39.98
CA GLU A 349 9.54 34.36 41.35
C GLU A 349 10.37 33.41 42.23
N PRO A 350 11.35 33.91 43.03
CA PRO A 350 12.11 33.06 43.93
C PRO A 350 11.22 32.53 45.07
N ARG A 351 11.20 31.20 45.25
CA ARG A 351 10.55 30.55 46.39
C ARG A 351 11.47 30.50 47.62
N GLY A 352 12.77 30.56 47.40
CA GLY A 352 13.82 30.40 48.41
C GLY A 352 14.50 29.04 48.36
N SER A 353 15.40 28.81 49.32
CA SER A 353 16.14 27.55 49.44
C SER A 353 15.33 26.50 50.19
N MET A 354 15.19 25.32 49.60
CA MET A 354 14.44 24.20 50.16
C MET A 354 15.32 22.96 50.24
N LYS A 355 15.17 22.18 51.31
CA LYS A 355 15.86 20.89 51.47
C LYS A 355 15.15 19.81 50.67
N ILE A 356 15.76 19.35 49.58
CA ILE A 356 15.25 18.28 48.72
C ILE A 356 16.01 16.99 49.02
N LYS A 357 15.25 15.90 49.20
CA LYS A 357 15.80 14.57 49.47
C LYS A 357 16.80 14.16 48.38
N GLY A 358 18.03 13.83 48.78
CA GLY A 358 19.10 13.40 47.88
C GLY A 358 19.88 14.54 47.22
N LYS A 359 19.42 15.79 47.33
CA LYS A 359 20.08 16.97 46.74
C LYS A 359 20.62 17.98 47.74
N GLY A 360 20.08 18.00 48.96
CA GLY A 360 20.44 19.00 49.95
C GLY A 360 19.62 20.29 49.78
N GLN A 361 20.21 21.44 50.10
CA GLN A 361 19.57 22.75 49.93
C GLN A 361 19.63 23.14 48.45
N MET A 362 18.48 23.42 47.84
CA MET A 362 18.42 23.96 46.48
C MET A 362 17.54 25.20 46.43
N ASN A 363 17.96 26.18 45.65
CA ASN A 363 17.12 27.32 45.30
C ASN A 363 16.09 26.90 44.27
N THR A 364 14.84 27.31 44.49
CA THR A 364 13.74 26.99 43.58
C THR A 364 12.89 28.22 43.32
N TYR A 365 12.11 28.16 42.25
CA TYR A 365 11.37 29.31 41.72
C TYR A 365 9.95 28.88 41.33
N TRP A 366 9.04 29.85 41.29
CA TRP A 366 7.72 29.70 40.69
C TRP A 366 7.74 30.27 39.28
N LEU A 367 7.13 29.57 38.33
CA LEU A 367 6.82 30.12 37.02
C LEU A 367 5.40 30.73 37.06
N LEU A 368 5.31 32.03 36.85
CA LEU A 368 4.04 32.78 36.98
C LEU A 368 3.34 33.01 35.63
N GLY A 369 4.10 33.19 34.56
CA GLY A 369 3.53 33.51 33.24
C GLY A 369 4.57 34.01 32.26
N LEU A 370 4.08 34.55 31.14
CA LEU A 370 4.88 35.28 30.17
C LEU A 370 4.87 36.77 30.52
N LYS A 371 5.99 37.46 30.31
CA LYS A 371 6.02 38.93 30.25
C LYS A 371 5.13 39.31 29.08
N LYS A 372 4.06 40.07 29.36
CA LYS A 372 3.30 40.69 28.29
C LYS A 372 4.27 41.59 27.53
N GLU A 373 4.40 41.40 26.22
CA GLU A 373 4.78 42.52 25.37
C GLU A 373 3.70 43.59 25.62
N ASP A 374 4.12 44.77 26.08
CA ASP A 374 3.27 45.94 26.06
C ASP A 374 2.88 46.16 24.59
N VAL A 375 1.72 45.64 24.19
CA VAL A 375 1.03 46.08 22.99
C VAL A 375 0.70 47.54 23.27
N VAL A 376 1.56 48.41 22.76
CA VAL A 376 1.32 49.85 22.65
C VAL A 376 0.09 49.99 21.77
N GLU A 377 -1.09 50.15 22.38
CA GLU A 377 -2.29 50.68 21.73
C GLU A 377 -2.15 52.18 21.44
#